data_AF-A0A2A5CVB5-F1
#
_entry.id   AF-A0A2A5CVB5-F1
#
_cell.length_a   1.000
_cell.length_b   1.000
_cell.length_c   1.000
_cell.angle_alpha   90.00
_cell.angle_beta   90.00
_cell.angle_gamma   90.00
#
_symmetry.space_group_name_H-M   'P 1'
#
loop_
_entity.id
_entity.type
_entity.pdbx_description
1 polymer ?
#
loop_
_entity_poly.entity_id
_entity_poly.type
_entity_poly.pdbx_seq_one_letter_code
_entity_poly.pdbx_strand_id
1 'polypeptide(L)' 'MMSTLSSREFNQDTGRAKKEALDGPVYITDRGRPAFVLL' A
#
# COMPACT_ATOMS: atom_id res chain seq x y z
N MET A 1 -10.53 -6.07 -2.95
CA MET A 1 -10.24 -6.17 -1.50
C MET A 1 -9.57 -4.87 -1.07
N MET A 2 -9.78 -4.36 0.14
CA MET A 2 -9.02 -3.19 0.62
C MET A 2 -7.66 -3.66 1.15
N SER A 3 -6.57 -3.29 0.48
CA SER A 3 -5.21 -3.65 0.90
C SER A 3 -4.57 -2.53 1.72
N THR A 4 -3.83 -2.88 2.77
CA THR A 4 -3.06 -1.93 3.59
C THR A 4 -1.65 -2.45 3.77
N LEU A 5 -0.67 -1.59 3.49
CA LEU A 5 0.76 -1.85 3.64
C LEU A 5 1.37 -0.84 4.61
N SER A 6 2.39 -1.25 5.35
CA SER A 6 3.31 -0.30 5.95
C SER A 6 4.21 0.32 4.89
N SER A 7 4.76 1.49 5.20
CA SER A 7 5.77 2.15 4.37
C SER A 7 6.97 1.24 4.12
N ARG A 8 7.32 0.36 5.08
CA ARG A 8 8.40 -0.61 4.91
C ARG A 8 8.04 -1.68 3.88
N GLU A 9 6.85 -2.27 3.96
CA GLU A 9 6.41 -3.31 3.01
C GLU A 9 6.25 -2.74 1.60
N PHE A 10 5.71 -1.53 1.46
CA PHE A 10 5.61 -0.84 0.18
C PHE A 10 6.99 -0.58 -0.45
N ASN A 11 7.96 -0.12 0.34
CA ASN A 11 9.32 0.14 -0.13
C ASN A 11 10.09 -1.14 -0.44
N GLN A 12 9.79 -2.24 0.25
CA GLN A 12 10.44 -3.53 0.02
C GLN A 12 9.89 -4.25 -1.22
N ASP A 13 8.60 -4.08 -1.52
CA ASP A 13 7.96 -4.70 -2.69
C ASP A 13 6.90 -3.78 -3.31
N THR A 14 7.39 -2.77 -4.04
CA THR A 14 6.52 -1.82 -4.74
C THR A 14 5.79 -2.45 -5.92
N GLY A 15 6.32 -3.56 -6.46
CA GLY A 15 5.71 -4.28 -7.57
C GLY A 15 4.41 -4.96 -7.17
N ARG A 16 4.39 -5.59 -5.99
CA ARG A 16 3.16 -6.14 -5.40
C ARG A 16 2.11 -5.06 -5.15
N ALA A 17 2.51 -3.94 -4.56
CA ALA A 17 1.58 -2.83 -4.29
C ALA A 17 0.91 -2.31 -5.58
N LYS A 18 1.65 -2.19 -6.68
CA LYS A 18 1.10 -1.80 -7.99
C LYS A 18 0.11 -2.82 -8.54
N LYS A 19 0.37 -4.12 -8.37
CA LYS A 19 -0.55 -5.17 -8.80
C LYS A 19 -1.84 -5.13 -7.99
N GLU A 20 -1.72 -5.01 -6.66
CA GLU A 20 -2.89 -4.90 -5.77
C GLU A 20 -3.72 -3.65 -6.07
N ALA A 21 -3.08 -2.55 -6.48
CA ALA A 21 -3.76 -1.31 -6.90
C ALA A 21 -4.70 -1.49 -8.09
N LEU A 22 -4.43 -2.47 -8.98
CA LEU A 22 -5.33 -2.79 -10.09
C LEU A 22 -6.69 -3.33 -9.63
N ASP A 23 -6.74 -3.94 -8.45
CA ASP A 23 -7.95 -4.51 -7.87
C ASP A 23 -8.66 -3.56 -6.88
N GLY A 24 -8.03 -2.43 -6.55
CA GLY A 24 -8.58 -1.42 -5.65
C GLY A 24 -7.50 -0.62 -4.89
N PRO A 25 -7.90 0.42 -4.14
CA PRO A 25 -6.95 1.29 -3.45
C PRO A 25 -6.08 0.53 -2.44
N VAL A 26 -4.79 0.84 -2.44
CA VAL A 26 -3.82 0.33 -1.46
C VAL A 26 -3.46 1.44 -0.49
N TYR A 27 -3.82 1.27 0.77
CA TYR A 27 -3.51 2.21 1.83
C TYR A 27 -2.09 1.98 2.34
N ILE A 28 -1.32 3.05 2.45
CA ILE A 28 0.04 2.99 2.97
C ILE A 28 0.07 3.72 4.31
N THR A 29 0.58 3.04 5.33
CA THR A 29 0.72 3.56 6.69
C THR A 29 2.16 3.92 7.01
N ASP A 30 2.37 4.94 7.82
CA ASP A 30 3.63 5.23 8.47
C ASP A 30 3.45 5.15 9.99
N ARG A 31 4.27 4.31 10.65
CA ARG A 31 4.19 4.03 12.11
C ARG A 31 2.76 3.78 12.61
N GLY A 32 1.97 3.03 11.85
CA GLY A 32 0.59 2.64 12.18
C GLY A 32 -0.47 3.72 11.90
N ARG A 33 -0.12 4.84 11.25
CA ARG A 33 -1.06 5.90 10.87
C ARG A 33 -1.22 5.94 9.35
N PRO A 34 -2.43 6.16 8.81
CA PRO A 34 -2.62 6.37 7.38
C PRO A 34 -1.76 7.55 6.89
N ALA A 35 -1.06 7.36 5.77
CA ALA A 35 -0.16 8.37 5.21
C ALA A 35 -0.47 8.63 3.74
N PHE A 36 -0.57 7.57 2.93
CA PHE A 36 -0.80 7.67 1.49
C PHE A 36 -1.80 6.62 1.02
N VAL A 37 -2.34 6.83 -0.18
CA VAL A 37 -3.13 5.84 -0.91
C VAL A 37 -2.55 5.74 -2.32
N LEU A 38 -2.32 4.52 -2.78
CA LEU A 38 -1.99 4.21 -4.17
C LEU A 38 -3.27 3.79 -4.91
N LEU A 39 -3.46 4.35 -6.11
CA LEU A 39 -4.58 4.11 -7.02
C LEU A 39 -4.07 3.52 -8.34
#